data_AF-A0ABD0NYG5-F1
#
_entry.id   AF-A0ABD0NYG5-F1
#
_cell.length_a   1.000
_cell.length_b   1.000
_cell.length_c   1.000
_cell.angle_alpha   90.00
_cell.angle_beta   90.00
_cell.angle_gamma   90.00
#
_symmetry.space_group_name_H-M   'P 1'
#
loop_
_entity.id
_entity.type
_entity.pdbx_description
1 polymer ?
#
loop_
_entity_poly.entity_id
_entity_poly.type
_entity_poly.pdbx_seq_one_letter_code
_entity_poly.pdbx_strand_id
1 'polypeptide(L)'
;MAPLLLLLYLPIALCCEQAPSTECEKLPFVPGHNLVGEGFDIVQMKTTGAFVVDVRTYMSGGEHGNCTLCDNKLLNEKQKLPASVVDWRIKVQCRRSLSAKMYESASSVLKDTTTSASASWKVGLSVPMVAGVAVGGTHSRSARFAKSHASQDKYSFTSHTFSCRYYT
;
A
#
# COMPACT_ATOMS: atom_id res chain seq x y z
N MET A 1 37.77 27.19 21.31
CA MET A 1 38.29 26.44 20.15
C MET A 1 37.39 25.22 19.96
N ALA A 2 36.79 25.11 18.79
CA ALA A 2 35.56 24.37 18.53
C ALA A 2 35.75 22.84 18.42
N PRO A 3 34.86 22.06 19.05
CA PRO A 3 34.60 20.68 18.64
C PRO A 3 33.11 20.54 18.32
N LEU A 4 32.67 20.94 17.11
CA LEU A 4 31.27 20.74 16.72
C LEU A 4 31.08 20.66 15.19
N LEU A 5 31.88 19.84 14.51
CA LEU A 5 31.73 19.64 13.06
C LEU A 5 32.06 18.21 12.61
N LEU A 6 31.58 17.21 13.36
CA LEU A 6 31.68 15.79 12.97
C LEU A 6 30.32 15.08 12.96
N LEU A 7 29.26 15.78 12.51
CA LEU A 7 27.90 15.23 12.40
C LEU A 7 27.30 15.28 10.98
N LEU A 8 28.09 15.66 9.97
CA LEU A 8 27.58 15.91 8.60
C LEU A 8 27.92 14.83 7.56
N TYR A 9 28.45 13.69 7.96
CA TYR A 9 28.72 12.57 7.04
C TYR A 9 28.21 11.23 7.58
N LEU A 10 27.01 11.18 8.18
CA LEU A 10 26.24 9.96 7.96
C LEU A 10 25.83 10.03 6.49
N PRO A 11 26.28 9.12 5.61
CA PRO A 11 25.58 8.96 4.35
C PRO A 11 24.15 8.67 4.78
N ILE A 12 23.22 9.57 4.43
CA ILE A 12 21.85 9.14 4.23
C ILE A 12 22.05 8.05 3.20
N ALA A 13 22.06 6.80 3.65
CA ALA A 13 22.10 5.64 2.79
C ALA A 13 20.76 5.68 2.08
N LEU A 14 20.66 6.55 1.08
CA LEU A 14 19.60 6.60 0.13
C LEU A 14 19.62 5.19 -0.43
N CYS A 15 18.63 4.39 -0.07
CA CYS A 15 18.46 3.05 -0.64
C CYS A 15 18.34 3.14 -2.16
N CYS A 16 18.11 4.34 -2.71
CA CYS A 16 18.00 4.61 -4.12
C CYS A 16 18.95 5.70 -4.59
N GLU A 17 19.51 5.55 -5.79
CA GLU A 17 20.42 6.49 -6.45
C GLU A 17 19.94 6.81 -7.86
N GLN A 18 20.38 7.94 -8.41
CA GLN A 18 20.18 8.26 -9.82
C GLN A 18 21.23 7.54 -10.66
N ALA A 19 20.81 6.87 -11.72
CA ALA A 19 21.67 6.12 -12.63
C ALA A 19 21.40 6.52 -14.10
N PRO A 20 22.41 6.45 -14.98
CA PRO A 20 22.24 6.71 -16.41
C PRO A 20 21.35 5.65 -17.07
N SER A 21 20.71 6.01 -18.19
CA SER A 21 19.78 5.14 -18.94
C SER A 21 20.31 3.72 -19.20
N THR A 22 21.59 3.59 -19.50
CA THR A 22 22.28 2.32 -19.80
C THR A 22 22.24 1.30 -18.67
N GLU A 23 22.15 1.74 -17.40
CA GLU A 23 22.04 0.86 -16.24
C GLU A 23 20.59 0.48 -15.93
N CYS A 24 19.62 1.27 -16.40
CA CYS A 24 18.21 1.15 -16.04
C CYS A 24 17.46 0.06 -16.83
N GLU A 25 17.79 -0.12 -18.11
CA GLU A 25 17.00 -0.94 -19.03
C GLU A 25 16.86 -2.39 -18.59
N LYS A 26 17.94 -2.97 -18.07
CA LYS A 26 18.04 -4.40 -17.73
C LYS A 26 17.50 -4.76 -16.35
N LEU A 27 17.23 -3.77 -15.50
CA LEU A 27 16.83 -4.01 -14.11
C LEU A 27 15.32 -4.17 -13.98
N PRO A 28 14.83 -5.07 -13.12
CA PRO A 28 13.41 -5.21 -12.86
C PRO A 28 12.90 -4.06 -11.99
N PHE A 29 11.59 -3.86 -11.99
CA PHE A 29 10.97 -2.91 -11.08
C PHE A 29 10.95 -3.43 -9.64
N VAL A 30 10.91 -2.50 -8.68
CA VAL A 30 10.68 -2.84 -7.27
C VAL A 30 9.36 -3.61 -7.07
N PRO A 31 9.30 -4.54 -6.08
CA PRO A 31 8.09 -5.29 -5.78
C PRO A 31 6.90 -4.40 -5.46
N GLY A 32 5.76 -4.68 -6.10
CA GLY A 32 4.50 -3.97 -5.85
C GLY A 32 4.43 -2.56 -6.44
N HIS A 33 5.38 -2.12 -7.27
CA HIS A 33 5.35 -0.80 -7.94
C HIS A 33 4.01 -0.52 -8.64
N ASN A 34 3.38 -1.55 -9.21
CA ASN A 34 2.14 -1.44 -9.93
C ASN A 34 0.91 -1.26 -9.02
N LEU A 35 1.00 -1.62 -7.74
CA LEU A 35 -0.14 -1.52 -6.81
C LEU A 35 -0.51 -0.06 -6.48
N VAL A 36 0.45 0.86 -6.54
CA VAL A 36 0.25 2.29 -6.20
C VAL A 36 -0.57 3.02 -7.27
N GLY A 37 -0.48 2.58 -8.53
CA GLY A 37 -1.18 3.21 -9.65
C GLY A 37 -2.47 2.53 -10.07
N GLU A 38 -2.79 1.36 -9.51
CA GLU A 38 -4.02 0.63 -9.81
C GLU A 38 -5.21 1.26 -9.09
N GLY A 39 -6.31 1.52 -9.81
CA GLY A 39 -7.53 2.05 -9.24
C GLY A 39 -8.14 1.09 -8.21
N PHE A 40 -8.79 1.63 -7.19
CA PHE A 40 -9.36 0.85 -6.08
C PHE A 40 -10.86 1.14 -5.89
N ASP A 41 -11.69 0.09 -5.99
CA ASP A 41 -13.11 0.16 -5.67
C ASP A 41 -13.29 0.09 -4.15
N ILE A 42 -13.60 1.25 -3.55
CA ILE A 42 -13.79 1.38 -2.11
C ILE A 42 -15.02 0.63 -1.58
N VAL A 43 -16.03 0.38 -2.41
CA VAL A 43 -17.28 -0.29 -2.03
C VAL A 43 -17.06 -1.80 -1.97
N GLN A 44 -16.27 -2.34 -2.91
CA GLN A 44 -15.92 -3.75 -2.97
C GLN A 44 -14.63 -4.12 -2.23
N MET A 45 -13.81 -3.13 -1.86
CA MET A 45 -12.47 -3.29 -1.28
C MET A 45 -11.57 -4.16 -2.18
N LYS A 46 -11.53 -3.82 -3.47
CA LYS A 46 -10.75 -4.54 -4.49
C LYS A 46 -10.10 -3.57 -5.46
N THR A 47 -8.97 -3.99 -6.02
CA THR A 47 -8.38 -3.29 -7.15
C THR A 47 -9.21 -3.50 -8.41
N THR A 48 -9.13 -2.54 -9.33
CA THR A 48 -9.98 -2.47 -10.53
C THR A 48 -9.33 -3.06 -11.77
N GLY A 49 -8.02 -3.35 -11.75
CA GLY A 49 -7.23 -3.72 -12.92
C GLY A 49 -6.91 -2.55 -13.87
N ALA A 50 -7.52 -1.38 -13.67
CA ALA A 50 -7.24 -0.17 -14.44
C ALA A 50 -6.18 0.68 -13.73
N PHE A 51 -5.25 1.24 -14.50
CA PHE A 51 -4.17 2.09 -13.97
C PHE A 51 -4.51 3.56 -14.18
N VAL A 52 -4.58 4.31 -13.08
CA VAL A 52 -4.88 5.76 -13.07
C VAL A 52 -3.64 6.61 -12.90
N VAL A 53 -2.52 6.01 -12.48
CA VAL A 53 -1.20 6.62 -12.43
C VAL A 53 -0.24 5.82 -13.30
N ASP A 54 0.57 6.53 -14.10
CA ASP A 54 1.64 5.90 -14.86
C ASP A 54 2.76 5.43 -13.92
N VAL A 55 2.83 4.12 -13.73
CA VAL A 55 3.84 3.40 -12.94
C VAL A 55 4.77 2.57 -13.84
N ARG A 56 4.75 2.81 -15.15
CA ARG A 56 5.60 2.14 -16.15
C ARG A 56 6.75 3.02 -16.58
N THR A 57 6.53 4.34 -16.68
CA THR A 57 7.61 5.28 -16.99
C THR A 57 8.60 5.36 -15.82
N TYR A 58 9.86 5.03 -16.09
CA TYR A 58 10.96 5.04 -15.11
C TYR A 58 12.11 5.98 -15.50
N MET A 59 12.13 6.44 -16.75
CA MET A 59 13.13 7.37 -17.28
C MET A 59 12.67 8.81 -17.10
N SER A 60 13.58 9.67 -16.65
CA SER A 60 13.43 11.13 -16.64
C SER A 60 14.42 11.74 -17.63
N GLY A 61 13.96 12.64 -18.50
CA GLY A 61 14.82 13.32 -19.49
C GLY A 61 15.02 12.59 -20.83
N GLY A 62 14.23 11.58 -21.15
CA GLY A 62 14.24 10.90 -22.46
C GLY A 62 15.32 9.82 -22.63
N GLU A 63 15.77 9.59 -23.85
CA GLU A 63 16.71 8.51 -24.23
C GLU A 63 18.10 8.64 -23.57
N HIS A 64 18.55 9.88 -23.36
CA HIS A 64 19.78 10.23 -22.63
C HIS A 64 19.49 10.66 -21.17
N GLY A 65 18.34 10.24 -20.66
CA GLY A 65 17.89 10.55 -19.32
C GLY A 65 18.57 9.73 -18.23
N ASN A 66 18.02 9.84 -17.03
CA ASN A 66 18.37 9.03 -15.87
C ASN A 66 17.14 8.28 -15.32
N CYS A 67 17.38 7.31 -14.46
CA CYS A 67 16.34 6.68 -13.66
C CYS A 67 16.78 6.57 -12.20
N THR A 68 15.82 6.24 -11.34
CA THR A 68 16.09 5.93 -9.94
C THR A 68 16.25 4.42 -9.77
N LEU A 69 17.40 3.98 -9.27
CA LEU A 69 17.68 2.59 -8.93
C LEU A 69 17.76 2.42 -7.43
N CYS A 70 17.09 1.40 -6.89
CA CYS A 70 17.06 1.08 -5.48
C CYS A 70 17.73 -0.26 -5.21
N ASP A 71 18.57 -0.33 -4.19
CA ASP A 71 19.22 -1.54 -3.72
C ASP A 71 18.27 -2.33 -2.81
N ASN A 72 17.72 -3.43 -3.32
CA ASN A 72 16.82 -4.29 -2.57
C ASN A 72 17.60 -5.39 -1.84
N LYS A 73 18.05 -5.09 -0.63
CA LYS A 73 18.72 -6.05 0.28
C LYS A 73 17.90 -7.28 0.65
N LEU A 74 16.57 -7.28 0.50
CA LEU A 74 15.76 -8.48 0.73
C LEU A 74 15.88 -9.49 -0.41
N LEU A 75 16.18 -9.01 -1.62
CA LEU A 75 16.32 -9.83 -2.82
C LEU A 75 17.77 -9.87 -3.34
N ASN A 76 18.68 -9.11 -2.72
CA ASN A 76 20.07 -8.92 -3.15
C ASN A 76 20.19 -8.48 -4.61
N GLU A 77 19.36 -7.52 -5.02
CA GLU A 77 19.26 -7.06 -6.41
C GLU A 77 19.07 -5.53 -6.48
N LYS A 78 19.66 -4.88 -7.49
CA LYS A 78 19.30 -3.49 -7.86
C LYS A 78 18.01 -3.49 -8.68
N GLN A 79 17.07 -2.61 -8.36
CA GLN A 79 15.74 -2.58 -8.96
C GLN A 79 15.36 -1.14 -9.31
N LYS A 80 14.73 -0.92 -10.46
CA LYS A 80 14.32 0.42 -10.89
C LYS A 80 13.00 0.84 -10.24
N LEU A 81 12.91 2.13 -9.95
CA LEU A 81 11.73 2.77 -9.39
C LEU A 81 11.01 3.54 -10.50
N PRO A 82 9.68 3.45 -10.63
CA PRO A 82 8.94 4.33 -11.54
C PRO A 82 9.14 5.79 -11.17
N ALA A 83 9.15 6.68 -12.17
CA ALA A 83 9.38 8.11 -11.95
C ALA A 83 8.29 8.79 -11.10
N SER A 84 7.09 8.21 -11.07
CA SER A 84 5.95 8.67 -10.27
C SER A 84 5.97 8.18 -8.82
N VAL A 85 6.87 7.26 -8.46
CA VAL A 85 6.96 6.68 -7.12
C VAL A 85 8.14 7.29 -6.38
N VAL A 86 7.90 7.72 -5.14
CA VAL A 86 8.90 8.32 -4.26
C VAL A 86 8.98 7.55 -2.94
N ASP A 87 10.04 7.77 -2.18
CA ASP A 87 10.24 7.25 -0.82
C ASP A 87 10.19 5.71 -0.67
N TRP A 88 10.37 4.97 -1.76
CA TRP A 88 10.46 3.52 -1.70
C TRP A 88 11.61 3.10 -0.79
N ARG A 89 11.30 2.24 0.17
CA ARG A 89 12.32 1.68 1.06
C ARG A 89 11.92 0.32 1.60
N ILE A 90 12.95 -0.45 1.95
CA ILE A 90 12.78 -1.66 2.74
C ILE A 90 12.34 -1.27 4.15
N LYS A 91 11.21 -1.82 4.58
CA LYS A 91 10.68 -1.69 5.94
C LYS A 91 10.14 -3.04 6.41
N VAL A 92 11.03 -3.86 6.96
CA VAL A 92 10.65 -5.17 7.51
C VAL A 92 9.99 -4.98 8.87
N GLN A 93 8.68 -5.18 8.93
CA GLN A 93 7.89 -5.22 10.15
C GLN A 93 6.98 -6.45 10.10
N CYS A 94 7.45 -7.55 10.68
CA CYS A 94 6.73 -8.82 10.72
C CYS A 94 6.45 -9.19 12.17
N ARG A 95 5.18 -9.08 12.58
CA ARG A 95 4.78 -9.46 13.92
C ARG A 95 4.44 -10.95 13.90
N ARG A 96 5.27 -11.78 14.55
CA ARG A 96 5.05 -13.23 14.70
C ARG A 96 3.96 -13.56 15.72
N SER A 97 2.80 -12.91 15.59
CA SER A 97 1.64 -13.16 16.45
C SER A 97 0.36 -13.08 15.63
N LEU A 98 -0.59 -13.95 15.96
CA LEU A 98 -1.92 -13.92 15.39
C LEU A 98 -2.76 -12.86 16.11
N SER A 99 -3.41 -11.97 15.35
CA SER A 99 -4.46 -11.10 15.89
C SER A 99 -5.80 -11.78 15.68
N ALA A 100 -6.54 -12.00 16.77
CA ALA A 100 -7.90 -12.56 16.73
C ALA A 100 -8.92 -11.48 17.14
N LYS A 101 -10.04 -11.42 16.41
CA LYS A 101 -11.18 -10.55 16.72
C LYS A 101 -12.48 -11.36 16.68
N MET A 102 -13.41 -11.04 17.55
CA MET A 102 -14.77 -11.60 17.59
C MET A 102 -15.78 -10.49 17.28
N TYR A 103 -16.82 -10.83 16.54
CA TYR A 103 -17.85 -9.93 16.05
C TYR A 103 -19.21 -10.50 16.37
N GLU A 104 -20.02 -9.80 17.14
CA GLU A 104 -21.37 -10.25 17.51
C GLU A 104 -22.42 -10.02 16.41
N SER A 105 -22.04 -9.39 15.30
CA SER A 105 -22.98 -9.06 14.22
C SER A 105 -22.29 -8.78 12.89
N ALA A 106 -23.04 -8.94 11.79
CA ALA A 106 -22.56 -8.57 10.46
C ALA A 106 -22.23 -7.07 10.33
N SER A 107 -22.94 -6.19 11.05
CA SER A 107 -22.65 -4.75 11.07
C SER A 107 -21.29 -4.44 11.70
N SER A 108 -20.88 -5.19 12.72
CA SER A 108 -19.55 -5.05 13.31
C SER A 108 -18.43 -5.50 12.36
N VAL A 109 -18.64 -6.56 11.56
CA VAL A 109 -17.73 -6.98 10.50
C VAL A 109 -17.60 -5.91 9.40
N LEU A 110 -18.72 -5.30 9.01
CA LEU A 110 -18.75 -4.20 8.04
C LEU A 110 -17.93 -3.00 8.54
N LYS A 111 -18.11 -2.60 9.79
CA LYS A 111 -17.36 -1.50 10.39
C LYS A 111 -15.85 -1.76 10.36
N ASP A 112 -15.40 -2.95 10.76
CA ASP A 112 -13.97 -3.30 10.75
C ASP A 112 -13.39 -3.33 9.33
N THR A 113 -14.14 -3.86 8.36
CA THR A 113 -13.73 -3.89 6.95
C THR A 113 -13.36 -2.49 6.43
N THR A 114 -14.09 -1.45 6.85
CA THR A 114 -13.82 -0.08 6.42
C THR A 114 -12.63 0.59 7.10
N THR A 115 -12.16 0.09 8.24
CA THR A 115 -11.02 0.67 8.98
C THR A 115 -9.69 0.53 8.24
N SER A 116 -9.62 -0.36 7.25
CA SER A 116 -8.43 -0.55 6.43
C SER A 116 -8.22 0.59 5.42
N ALA A 117 -9.23 1.43 5.16
CA ALA A 117 -9.13 2.61 4.30
C ALA A 117 -9.01 3.90 5.13
N SER A 118 -8.23 4.87 4.65
CA SER A 118 -8.08 6.16 5.32
C SER A 118 -9.41 6.94 5.33
N ALA A 119 -9.76 7.63 6.42
CA ALA A 119 -10.99 8.43 6.45
C ALA A 119 -11.05 9.51 5.34
N SER A 120 -9.87 9.90 4.82
CA SER A 120 -9.70 10.92 3.79
C SER A 120 -10.21 10.53 2.40
N TRP A 121 -10.52 9.25 2.12
CA TRP A 121 -11.05 8.86 0.80
C TRP A 121 -12.37 9.56 0.44
N LYS A 122 -13.10 10.06 1.44
CA LYS A 122 -14.37 10.79 1.27
C LYS A 122 -14.18 12.27 0.90
N VAL A 123 -12.97 12.81 1.03
CA VAL A 123 -12.71 14.24 0.79
C VAL A 123 -12.95 14.57 -0.68
N GLY A 124 -13.71 15.64 -0.94
CA GLY A 124 -14.05 16.08 -2.30
C GLY A 124 -15.14 15.25 -2.98
N LEU A 125 -15.74 14.26 -2.29
CA LEU A 125 -16.85 13.46 -2.81
C LEU A 125 -18.15 13.83 -2.08
N SER A 126 -19.27 13.84 -2.81
CA SER A 126 -20.62 14.01 -2.25
C SER A 126 -21.13 12.72 -1.58
N VAL A 127 -20.35 12.16 -0.64
CA VAL A 127 -20.73 10.97 0.13
C VAL A 127 -21.50 11.41 1.38
N PRO A 128 -22.73 10.90 1.61
CA PRO A 128 -23.50 11.25 2.79
C PRO A 128 -22.71 10.95 4.08
N MET A 129 -22.34 11.98 4.86
CA MET A 129 -21.76 11.84 6.20
C MET A 129 -22.84 11.62 7.27
N VAL A 130 -23.86 10.82 6.97
CA VAL A 130 -24.91 10.51 7.94
C VAL A 130 -24.39 9.42 8.88
N ALA A 131 -24.51 9.67 10.18
CA ALA A 131 -24.16 8.67 11.21
C ALA A 131 -24.93 7.36 10.94
N GLY A 132 -24.20 6.26 10.79
CA GLY A 132 -24.78 4.94 10.51
C GLY A 132 -24.82 4.51 9.03
N VAL A 133 -24.52 5.40 8.08
CA VAL A 133 -24.43 5.03 6.66
C VAL A 133 -22.99 4.64 6.32
N ALA A 134 -22.75 3.33 6.15
CA ALA A 134 -21.52 2.79 5.61
C ALA A 134 -21.60 2.75 4.08
N VAL A 135 -20.59 3.26 3.39
CA VAL A 135 -20.48 3.19 1.91
C VAL A 135 -19.32 2.29 1.51
N GLY A 136 -18.13 2.57 2.06
CA GLY A 136 -16.96 1.72 1.86
C GLY A 136 -17.20 0.29 2.37
N GLY A 137 -16.65 -0.70 1.67
CA GLY A 137 -16.65 -2.10 2.06
C GLY A 137 -18.00 -2.80 2.14
N THR A 138 -19.12 -2.14 1.84
CA THR A 138 -20.47 -2.73 1.94
C THR A 138 -20.69 -3.93 1.01
N HIS A 139 -19.95 -3.99 -0.10
CA HIS A 139 -19.94 -5.12 -1.03
C HIS A 139 -18.59 -5.85 -1.04
N SER A 140 -17.79 -5.76 0.02
CA SER A 140 -16.59 -6.57 0.14
C SER A 140 -16.94 -8.06 0.26
N ARG A 141 -15.94 -8.94 0.06
CA ARG A 141 -16.13 -10.38 0.27
C ARG A 141 -16.54 -10.70 1.71
N SER A 142 -15.90 -10.09 2.70
CA SER A 142 -16.22 -10.26 4.12
C SER A 142 -17.62 -9.74 4.46
N ALA A 143 -18.01 -8.61 3.89
CA ALA A 143 -19.32 -8.01 4.05
C ALA A 143 -20.44 -8.91 3.50
N ARG A 144 -20.28 -9.39 2.26
CA ARG A 144 -21.25 -10.31 1.64
C ARG A 144 -21.38 -11.60 2.44
N PHE A 145 -20.25 -12.17 2.87
CA PHE A 145 -20.21 -13.36 3.72
C PHE A 145 -20.98 -13.13 5.04
N ALA A 146 -20.67 -12.07 5.78
CA ALA A 146 -21.32 -11.82 7.06
C ALA A 146 -22.82 -11.55 6.87
N LYS A 147 -23.19 -10.79 5.84
CA LYS A 147 -24.59 -10.48 5.51
C LYS A 147 -25.38 -11.74 5.13
N SER A 148 -24.81 -12.65 4.34
CA SER A 148 -25.49 -13.88 3.91
C SER A 148 -25.76 -14.84 5.06
N HIS A 149 -24.87 -14.90 6.06
CA HIS A 149 -25.09 -15.71 7.26
C HIS A 149 -26.09 -15.05 8.21
N ALA A 150 -25.93 -13.74 8.46
CA ALA A 150 -26.83 -13.00 9.35
C ALA A 150 -28.28 -12.90 8.83
N SER A 151 -28.53 -13.11 7.54
CA SER A 151 -29.89 -13.20 6.99
C SER A 151 -30.56 -14.55 7.20
N GLN A 152 -29.80 -15.59 7.58
CA GLN A 152 -30.31 -16.95 7.80
C GLN A 152 -30.59 -17.22 9.27
N ASP A 153 -29.68 -16.78 10.16
CA ASP A 153 -29.84 -16.92 11.61
C ASP A 153 -28.95 -15.89 12.34
N LYS A 154 -28.95 -15.93 13.67
CA LYS A 154 -28.00 -15.21 14.51
C LYS A 154 -26.63 -15.89 14.45
N TYR A 155 -25.65 -15.18 13.89
CA TYR A 155 -24.25 -15.60 13.83
C TYR A 155 -23.35 -14.61 14.54
N SER A 156 -22.33 -15.15 15.20
CA SER A 156 -21.12 -14.40 15.57
C SER A 156 -19.98 -14.82 14.63
N PHE A 157 -19.05 -13.90 14.38
CA PHE A 157 -17.97 -14.08 13.41
C PHE A 157 -16.61 -13.91 14.08
N THR A 158 -15.63 -14.73 13.70
CA THR A 158 -14.23 -14.56 14.11
C THR A 158 -13.38 -14.14 12.92
N SER A 159 -12.36 -13.32 13.18
CA SER A 159 -11.31 -13.01 12.21
C SER A 159 -9.95 -13.24 12.83
N HIS A 160 -9.09 -13.91 12.07
CA HIS A 160 -7.71 -14.19 12.44
C HIS A 160 -6.80 -13.56 11.39
N THR A 161 -5.91 -12.67 11.80
CA THR A 161 -5.04 -11.89 10.91
C THR A 161 -3.57 -12.07 11.28
N PHE A 162 -2.76 -12.35 10.28
CA PHE A 162 -1.30 -12.34 10.33
C PHE A 162 -0.79 -11.41 9.23
N SER A 163 0.15 -10.52 9.55
CA SER A 163 0.62 -9.50 8.61
C SER A 163 2.11 -9.22 8.79
N CYS A 164 2.82 -9.14 7.67
CA CYS A 164 4.20 -8.69 7.61
C CYS A 164 4.31 -7.61 6.53
N ARG A 165 4.91 -6.48 6.88
CA ARG A 165 5.25 -5.39 5.95
C ARG A 165 6.71 -5.54 5.58
N TYR A 166 7.03 -5.35 4.31
CA TYR A 166 8.39 -5.48 3.78
C TYR A 166 8.88 -4.21 3.09
N TYR A 167 7.97 -3.45 2.49
CA TYR A 167 8.24 -2.21 1.76
C TYR A 167 7.26 -1.12 2.22
N THR A 168 7.66 0.15 2.08
CA THR A 168 6.77 1.32 2.16
C THR A 168 7.08 2.27 1.05
#